data_AF-A0A7T0PWR7-F1
#
_entry.id   AF-A0A7T0PWR7-F1
#
_cell.length_a   1.000
_cell.length_b   1.000
_cell.length_c   1.000
_cell.angle_alpha   90.00
_cell.angle_beta   90.00
_cell.angle_gamma   90.00
#
_symmetry.space_group_name_H-M   'P 1'
#
loop_
_entity.id
_entity.type
_entity.pdbx_description
1 polymer ?
#
loop_
_entity_poly.entity_id
_entity_poly.type
_entity_poly.pdbx_seq_one_letter_code
_entity_poly.pdbx_strand_id
1 'polypeptide(L)'
;MPSSQPSTRMSPQQTSLARTVVEVESHVAQRGWDAPVGVFALVRTAAALEQDPSLASLLDAAALAESQADPTALTVIEQEDLPASANLEQLLGQLAWPETVDGVVLSVEQMTVPLEAQERAAAIADAEQRLAVMRQDPGTNDVRMVVGVLRTGESWCAVRGRRQDDDANVTQGEAIIPGLIEALRSTLD
;
A
#
# COMPACT_ATOMS: atom_id res chain seq x y z
N MET A 1 -10.89 29.63 25.03
CA MET A 1 -11.13 28.19 25.17
C MET A 1 -10.57 27.52 23.93
N PRO A 2 -9.49 26.73 23.99
CA PRO A 2 -9.09 25.95 22.82
C PRO A 2 -10.11 24.83 22.63
N SER A 3 -10.74 24.81 21.45
CA SER A 3 -11.69 23.78 21.04
C SER A 3 -10.97 22.43 20.97
N SER A 4 -11.33 21.49 21.85
CA SER A 4 -10.91 20.10 21.74
C SER A 4 -11.56 19.50 20.49
N GLN A 5 -10.77 19.31 19.43
CA GLN A 5 -11.18 18.48 18.31
C GLN A 5 -11.38 17.04 18.83
N PRO A 6 -12.48 16.35 18.45
CA PRO A 6 -12.62 14.95 18.81
C PRO A 6 -11.50 14.18 18.11
N SER A 7 -10.65 13.50 18.89
CA SER A 7 -9.79 12.45 18.37
C SER A 7 -10.70 11.36 17.79
N THR A 8 -10.88 11.34 16.48
CA THR A 8 -11.70 10.33 15.81
C THR A 8 -11.08 8.97 16.12
N ARG A 9 -11.76 8.17 16.95
CA ARG A 9 -11.35 6.80 17.19
C ARG A 9 -11.51 6.04 15.88
N MET A 10 -10.45 5.36 15.45
CA MET A 10 -10.46 4.49 14.27
C MET A 10 -11.54 3.41 14.45
N SER A 11 -12.21 3.04 13.35
CA SER A 11 -13.09 1.88 13.35
C SER A 11 -12.28 0.58 13.55
N PRO A 12 -12.91 -0.54 13.96
CA PRO A 12 -12.24 -1.83 13.99
C PRO A 12 -11.62 -2.20 12.64
N GLN A 13 -12.37 -2.03 11.54
CA GLN A 13 -11.92 -2.29 10.18
C GLN A 13 -10.69 -1.47 9.81
N GLN A 14 -10.69 -0.18 10.15
CA GLN A 14 -9.56 0.70 9.87
C GLN A 14 -8.35 0.34 10.73
N THR A 15 -8.56 -0.11 11.97
CA THR A 15 -7.49 -0.57 12.86
C THR A 15 -6.82 -1.83 12.29
N SER A 16 -7.60 -2.81 11.85
CA SER A 16 -7.08 -4.03 11.25
C SER A 16 -6.39 -3.75 9.92
N LEU A 17 -6.97 -2.88 9.07
CA LEU A 17 -6.31 -2.44 7.84
C LEU A 17 -4.98 -1.72 8.11
N ALA A 18 -4.94 -0.82 9.09
CA ALA A 18 -3.72 -0.09 9.44
C ALA A 18 -2.61 -1.04 9.88
N ARG A 19 -2.93 -2.01 10.76
CA ARG A 19 -1.98 -3.06 11.16
C ARG A 19 -1.49 -3.85 9.95
N THR A 20 -2.41 -4.34 9.12
CA THR A 20 -2.08 -5.13 7.93
C THR A 20 -1.19 -4.37 6.93
N VAL A 21 -1.46 -3.08 6.69
CA VAL A 21 -0.63 -2.26 5.79
C VAL A 21 0.79 -2.10 6.33
N VAL A 22 0.97 -1.96 7.65
CA VAL A 22 2.29 -1.88 8.28
C VAL A 22 3.02 -3.22 8.23
N GLU A 23 2.32 -4.33 8.44
CA GLU A 23 2.89 -5.67 8.30
C GLU A 23 3.37 -5.93 6.86
N VAL A 24 2.56 -5.57 5.85
CA VAL A 24 2.94 -5.67 4.44
C VAL A 24 4.12 -4.75 4.12
N GLU A 25 4.14 -3.53 4.66
CA GLU A 25 5.25 -2.60 4.50
C GLU A 25 6.56 -3.20 5.03
N SER A 26 6.56 -3.71 6.26
CA SER A 26 7.74 -4.36 6.86
C SER A 26 8.18 -5.61 6.08
N HIS A 27 7.23 -6.41 5.59
CA HIS A 27 7.52 -7.58 4.75
C HIS A 27 8.16 -7.21 3.42
N VAL A 28 7.61 -6.21 2.72
CA VAL A 28 8.16 -5.75 1.45
C VAL A 28 9.51 -5.05 1.65
N ALA A 29 9.71 -4.36 2.77
CA ALA A 29 11.00 -3.75 3.12
C ALA A 29 12.15 -4.75 3.14
N GLN A 30 11.90 -6.00 3.56
CA GLN A 30 12.90 -7.06 3.57
C GLN A 30 13.38 -7.48 2.18
N ARG A 31 12.66 -7.13 1.11
CA ARG A 31 13.05 -7.41 -0.29
C ARG A 31 14.13 -6.46 -0.80
N GLY A 32 14.45 -5.41 -0.05
CA GLY A 32 15.30 -4.32 -0.52
C GLY A 32 14.56 -3.42 -1.50
N TRP A 33 15.27 -2.42 -2.01
CA TRP A 33 14.75 -1.45 -2.97
C TRP A 33 14.82 -1.93 -4.42
N ASP A 34 14.15 -1.21 -5.31
CA ASP A 34 14.06 -1.53 -6.74
C ASP A 34 13.29 -2.84 -6.97
N ALA A 35 12.37 -3.16 -6.05
CA ALA A 35 11.48 -4.30 -6.14
C ALA A 35 10.31 -4.03 -7.12
N PRO A 36 9.77 -5.06 -7.79
CA PRO A 36 8.58 -4.89 -8.61
C PRO A 36 7.38 -4.45 -7.76
N VAL A 37 6.35 -3.93 -8.42
CA VAL A 37 5.07 -3.62 -7.78
C VAL A 37 4.52 -4.87 -7.10
N GLY A 38 4.16 -4.74 -5.83
CA GLY A 38 3.48 -5.79 -5.06
C GLY A 38 1.99 -5.53 -4.99
N VAL A 39 1.17 -6.53 -5.30
CA VAL A 39 -0.29 -6.47 -5.15
C VAL A 39 -0.70 -7.59 -4.22
N PHE A 40 -1.54 -7.28 -3.23
CA PHE A 40 -1.97 -8.23 -2.22
C PHE A 40 -3.49 -8.15 -2.06
N ALA A 41 -4.17 -9.28 -2.17
CA ALA A 41 -5.58 -9.39 -1.81
C ALA A 41 -5.73 -9.45 -0.29
N LEU A 42 -6.78 -8.81 0.23
CA LEU A 42 -7.17 -8.91 1.62
C LEU A 42 -8.49 -9.68 1.71
N VAL A 43 -8.53 -10.67 2.58
CA VAL A 43 -9.76 -11.42 2.88
C VAL A 43 -9.96 -11.47 4.40
N ARG A 44 -11.20 -11.49 4.88
CA ARG A 44 -11.48 -11.77 6.29
C ARG A 44 -10.97 -13.16 6.63
N THR A 45 -10.09 -13.25 7.62
CA THR A 45 -9.46 -14.53 8.00
C THR A 45 -10.51 -15.57 8.40
N ALA A 46 -11.55 -15.17 9.14
CA ALA A 46 -12.64 -16.06 9.53
C ALA A 46 -13.41 -16.62 8.32
N ALA A 47 -13.79 -15.77 7.36
CA ALA A 47 -14.49 -16.20 6.15
C ALA A 47 -13.60 -17.10 5.27
N ALA A 48 -12.31 -16.78 5.15
CA ALA A 48 -11.35 -17.59 4.41
C ALA A 48 -11.20 -19.00 5.03
N LEU A 49 -11.14 -19.10 6.36
CA LEU A 49 -11.08 -20.38 7.08
C LEU A 49 -12.38 -21.20 6.97
N GLU A 50 -13.54 -20.55 6.89
CA GLU A 50 -14.81 -21.23 6.66
C GLU A 50 -14.90 -21.83 5.25
N GLN A 51 -14.40 -21.11 4.24
CA GLN A 51 -14.37 -21.56 2.85
C GLN A 51 -13.30 -22.63 2.63
N ASP A 52 -12.13 -22.45 3.21
CA ASP A 52 -11.01 -23.40 3.15
C ASP A 52 -10.42 -23.66 4.54
N PRO A 53 -10.91 -24.68 5.26
CA PRO A 53 -10.38 -25.06 6.56
C PRO A 53 -8.90 -25.48 6.55
N SER A 54 -8.34 -25.83 5.38
CA SER A 54 -6.94 -26.23 5.27
C SER A 54 -5.99 -25.04 5.45
N LEU A 55 -6.46 -23.81 5.20
CA LEU A 55 -5.74 -22.55 5.46
C LEU A 55 -5.24 -22.45 6.91
N ALA A 56 -5.94 -23.07 7.87
CA ALA A 56 -5.53 -23.08 9.27
C ALA A 56 -4.12 -23.65 9.48
N SER A 57 -3.64 -24.51 8.58
CA SER A 57 -2.28 -25.08 8.63
C SER A 57 -1.19 -24.13 8.13
N LEU A 58 -1.57 -23.06 7.42
CA LEU A 58 -0.66 -22.05 6.86
C LEU A 58 -0.56 -20.81 7.76
N LEU A 59 -1.52 -20.63 8.67
CA LEU A 59 -1.53 -19.54 9.64
C LEU A 59 -0.80 -19.93 10.92
N ASP A 60 -0.06 -19.00 11.50
CA ASP A 60 0.53 -19.22 12.82
C ASP A 60 -0.52 -19.14 13.95
N ALA A 61 -0.11 -19.54 15.16
CA ALA A 61 -1.00 -19.55 16.31
C ALA A 61 -1.51 -18.14 16.69
N ALA A 62 -0.75 -17.09 16.40
CA ALA A 62 -1.13 -15.72 16.70
C ALA A 62 -2.22 -15.22 15.74
N ALA A 63 -2.07 -15.46 14.43
CA ALA A 63 -3.06 -15.15 13.41
C ALA A 63 -4.37 -15.92 13.64
N LEU A 64 -4.29 -17.20 14.02
CA LEU A 64 -5.47 -17.99 14.37
C LEU A 64 -6.18 -17.44 15.61
N ALA A 65 -5.45 -17.13 16.68
CA ALA A 65 -6.03 -16.55 17.88
C ALA A 65 -6.65 -15.17 17.62
N GLU A 66 -5.99 -14.35 16.79
CA GLU A 66 -6.52 -13.06 16.37
C GLU A 66 -7.82 -13.22 15.58
N SER A 67 -7.88 -14.12 14.61
CA SER A 67 -9.09 -14.35 13.81
C SER A 67 -10.32 -14.77 14.65
N GLN A 68 -10.08 -15.44 15.78
CA GLN A 68 -11.14 -15.84 16.72
C GLN A 68 -11.58 -14.68 17.62
N ALA A 69 -10.66 -13.77 17.95
CA ALA A 69 -10.91 -12.64 18.82
C ALA A 69 -11.45 -11.40 18.07
N ASP A 70 -11.07 -11.24 16.81
CA ASP A 70 -11.38 -10.10 15.96
C ASP A 70 -11.98 -10.56 14.61
N PRO A 71 -13.29 -10.37 14.39
CA PRO A 71 -13.93 -10.72 13.11
C PRO A 71 -13.44 -9.84 11.95
N THR A 72 -12.73 -8.74 12.24
CA THR A 72 -12.13 -7.87 11.24
C THR A 72 -10.69 -8.23 10.88
N ALA A 73 -10.11 -9.29 11.48
CA ALA A 73 -8.79 -9.79 11.11
C ALA A 73 -8.71 -10.11 9.61
N LEU A 74 -7.58 -9.75 9.01
CA LEU A 74 -7.35 -9.88 7.57
C LEU A 74 -6.23 -10.88 7.32
N THR A 75 -6.43 -11.74 6.32
CA THR A 75 -5.37 -12.55 5.72
C THR A 75 -4.92 -11.84 4.45
N VAL A 76 -3.59 -11.71 4.31
CA VAL A 76 -2.94 -11.10 3.15
C VAL A 76 -2.51 -12.20 2.20
N ILE A 77 -2.92 -12.09 0.93
CA ILE A 77 -2.56 -13.03 -0.11
C ILE A 77 -1.82 -12.26 -1.21
N GLU A 78 -0.51 -12.47 -1.31
CA GLU A 78 0.27 -11.87 -2.39
C GLU A 78 -0.15 -12.43 -3.74
N GLN A 79 -0.30 -11.55 -4.72
CA GLN A 79 -0.60 -11.92 -6.10
C GLN A 79 0.70 -12.08 -6.88
N GLU A 80 0.94 -13.31 -7.32
CA GLU A 80 2.01 -13.63 -8.25
C GLU A 80 1.56 -13.43 -9.70
N ASP A 81 2.51 -13.43 -10.65
CA ASP A 81 2.24 -13.38 -12.10
C ASP A 81 1.33 -12.23 -12.56
N LEU A 82 1.56 -11.03 -12.03
CA LEU A 82 0.82 -9.83 -12.42
C LEU A 82 0.89 -9.57 -13.94
N PRO A 83 -0.19 -9.04 -14.54
CA PRO A 83 -0.23 -8.79 -15.97
C PRO A 83 0.85 -7.78 -16.38
N ALA A 84 1.49 -8.05 -17.52
CA ALA A 84 2.45 -7.13 -18.09
C ALA A 84 1.81 -5.75 -18.32
N SER A 85 2.48 -4.71 -17.85
CA SER A 85 1.98 -3.33 -17.88
C SER A 85 3.15 -2.37 -18.11
N ALA A 86 2.90 -1.29 -18.85
CA ALA A 86 3.91 -0.26 -19.08
C ALA A 86 4.04 0.70 -17.89
N ASN A 87 2.97 0.85 -17.11
CA ASN A 87 2.91 1.72 -15.93
C ASN A 87 1.87 1.22 -14.92
N LEU A 88 1.84 1.87 -13.74
CA LEU A 88 0.93 1.52 -12.66
C LEU A 88 -0.54 1.68 -13.04
N GLU A 89 -0.90 2.72 -13.79
CA GLU A 89 -2.29 2.98 -14.19
C GLU A 89 -2.84 1.83 -15.05
N GLN A 90 -2.04 1.36 -16.01
CA GLN A 90 -2.38 0.22 -16.85
C GLN A 90 -2.45 -1.09 -16.04
N LEU A 91 -1.58 -1.26 -15.04
CA LEU A 91 -1.67 -2.42 -14.13
C LEU A 91 -3.00 -2.40 -13.38
N LEU A 92 -3.32 -1.30 -12.69
CA LEU A 92 -4.54 -1.17 -11.90
C LEU A 92 -5.80 -1.34 -12.76
N GLY A 93 -5.81 -0.79 -13.98
CA GLY A 93 -6.93 -0.95 -14.92
C GLY A 93 -7.15 -2.38 -15.43
N GLN A 94 -6.23 -3.31 -15.18
CA GLN A 94 -6.36 -4.73 -15.52
C GLN A 94 -6.74 -5.60 -14.30
N LEU A 95 -6.72 -5.05 -13.09
CA LEU A 95 -7.08 -5.79 -11.89
C LEU A 95 -8.61 -5.83 -11.76
N ALA A 96 -9.12 -7.02 -11.46
CA ALA A 96 -10.51 -7.26 -11.12
C ALA A 96 -10.57 -8.30 -10.02
N TRP A 97 -11.34 -8.02 -8.96
CA TRP A 97 -11.39 -8.85 -7.77
C TRP A 97 -12.76 -9.51 -7.59
N PRO A 98 -12.81 -10.81 -7.21
CA PRO A 98 -14.08 -11.43 -6.85
C PRO A 98 -14.67 -10.79 -5.59
N GLU A 99 -15.97 -11.01 -5.36
CA GLU A 99 -16.68 -10.49 -4.17
C GLU A 99 -16.10 -11.02 -2.86
N THR A 100 -15.39 -12.15 -2.89
CA THR A 100 -14.73 -12.75 -1.73
C THR A 100 -13.50 -11.98 -1.25
N VAL A 101 -12.97 -11.04 -2.05
CA VAL A 101 -11.85 -10.18 -1.67
C VAL A 101 -12.38 -8.93 -1.00
N ASP A 102 -12.12 -8.76 0.29
CA ASP A 102 -12.60 -7.63 1.10
C ASP A 102 -11.83 -6.33 0.86
N GLY A 103 -10.61 -6.42 0.32
CA GLY A 103 -9.76 -5.27 0.06
C GLY A 103 -8.47 -5.61 -0.67
N VAL A 104 -7.64 -4.59 -0.89
CA VAL A 104 -6.38 -4.72 -1.61
C VAL A 104 -5.31 -3.88 -0.93
N VAL A 105 -4.09 -4.39 -0.88
CA VAL A 105 -2.88 -3.61 -0.61
C VAL A 105 -2.00 -3.56 -1.86
N LEU A 106 -1.47 -2.38 -2.14
CA LEU A 106 -0.51 -2.13 -3.20
C LEU A 106 0.80 -1.63 -2.58
N SER A 107 1.92 -2.17 -3.03
CA SER A 107 3.26 -1.63 -2.73
C SER A 107 3.94 -1.18 -4.02
N VAL A 108 4.37 0.08 -4.06
CA VAL A 108 5.03 0.66 -5.23
C VAL A 108 6.13 1.62 -4.81
N GLU A 109 7.22 1.66 -5.58
CA GLU A 109 8.29 2.63 -5.43
C GLU A 109 8.13 3.75 -6.45
N GLN A 110 8.30 5.00 -5.99
CA GLN A 110 8.22 6.18 -6.85
C GLN A 110 9.31 7.19 -6.49
N MET A 111 9.91 7.78 -7.51
CA MET A 111 10.83 8.90 -7.36
C MET A 111 10.03 10.19 -7.10
N THR A 112 10.22 10.79 -5.93
CA THR A 112 9.74 12.14 -5.63
C THR A 112 10.80 13.15 -6.05
N VAL A 113 10.38 14.15 -6.82
CA VAL A 113 11.27 15.18 -7.39
C VAL A 113 10.79 16.55 -6.92
N PRO A 114 11.67 17.41 -6.36
CA PRO A 114 11.32 18.77 -6.00
C PRO A 114 10.79 19.57 -7.19
N LEU A 115 9.86 20.50 -6.94
CA LEU A 115 9.22 21.29 -8.00
C LEU A 115 10.25 22.07 -8.83
N GLU A 116 11.26 22.65 -8.19
CA GLU A 116 12.32 23.42 -8.86
C GLU A 116 13.14 22.54 -9.81
N ALA A 117 13.37 21.28 -9.44
CA ALA A 117 14.04 20.31 -10.32
C ALA A 117 13.14 19.90 -11.48
N GLN A 118 11.82 19.76 -11.26
CA GLN A 118 10.85 19.52 -12.34
C GLN A 118 10.81 20.68 -13.34
N GLU A 119 10.80 21.92 -12.87
CA GLU A 119 10.79 23.12 -13.71
C GLU A 119 12.06 23.24 -14.56
N ARG A 120 13.24 23.01 -13.97
CA ARG A 120 14.50 22.99 -14.73
C ARG A 120 14.51 21.89 -15.80
N ALA A 121 13.98 20.71 -15.46
CA ALA A 121 13.87 19.62 -16.41
C ALA A 121 12.85 19.93 -17.52
N ALA A 122 11.75 20.63 -17.24
CA ALA A 122 10.75 20.96 -18.25
C ALA A 122 11.30 21.78 -19.43
N ALA A 123 12.39 22.52 -19.24
CA ALA A 123 13.07 23.28 -20.29
C ALA A 123 13.94 22.42 -21.23
N ILE A 124 14.14 21.13 -20.94
CA ILE A 124 15.01 20.24 -21.71
C ILE A 124 14.15 19.40 -22.67
N ALA A 125 14.48 19.43 -23.97
CA ALA A 125 13.72 18.70 -24.98
C ALA A 125 13.96 17.18 -24.92
N ASP A 126 15.20 16.76 -24.68
CA ASP A 126 15.58 15.35 -24.63
C ASP A 126 15.08 14.66 -23.36
N ALA A 127 14.40 13.52 -23.51
CA ALA A 127 13.76 12.83 -22.39
C ALA A 127 14.78 12.18 -21.43
N GLU A 128 15.89 11.66 -21.93
CA GLU A 128 16.92 11.05 -21.09
C GLU A 128 17.64 12.10 -20.26
N GLN A 129 17.98 13.24 -20.87
CA GLN A 129 18.58 14.39 -20.20
C GLN A 129 17.64 15.00 -19.14
N ARG A 130 16.33 15.09 -19.44
CA ARG A 130 15.32 15.48 -18.43
C ARG A 130 15.38 14.60 -17.19
N LEU A 131 15.33 13.29 -17.41
CA LEU A 131 15.33 12.32 -16.32
C LEU A 131 16.65 12.31 -15.56
N ALA A 132 17.78 12.56 -16.24
CA ALA A 132 19.09 12.69 -15.60
C ALA A 132 19.13 13.90 -14.65
N VAL A 133 18.63 15.07 -15.08
CA VAL A 133 18.58 16.28 -14.25
C VAL A 133 17.69 16.09 -13.02
N MET A 134 16.54 15.44 -13.18
CA MET A 134 15.66 15.13 -12.05
C MET A 134 16.34 14.19 -11.05
N ARG A 135 16.95 13.09 -11.52
CA ARG A 135 17.63 12.11 -10.65
C ARG A 135 18.85 12.67 -9.93
N GLN A 136 19.57 13.60 -10.56
CA GLN A 136 20.77 14.20 -9.98
C GLN A 136 20.46 15.32 -8.97
N ASP A 137 19.22 15.78 -8.89
CA ASP A 137 18.85 16.81 -7.92
C ASP A 137 19.02 16.27 -6.48
N PRO A 138 19.72 17.00 -5.59
CA PRO A 138 19.95 16.55 -4.22
C PRO A 138 18.66 16.32 -3.40
N GLY A 139 17.58 17.01 -3.74
CA GLY A 139 16.27 16.87 -3.09
C GLY A 139 15.43 15.71 -3.62
N THR A 140 15.86 15.05 -4.70
CA THR A 140 15.19 13.85 -5.21
C THR A 140 15.33 12.69 -4.23
N ASN A 141 14.23 11.98 -4.01
CA ASN A 141 14.17 10.87 -3.08
C ASN A 141 13.22 9.79 -3.59
N ASP A 142 13.64 8.54 -3.54
CA ASP A 142 12.74 7.42 -3.79
C ASP A 142 11.95 7.11 -2.53
N VAL A 143 10.65 6.92 -2.71
CA VAL A 143 9.75 6.51 -1.64
C VAL A 143 9.08 5.21 -2.03
N ARG A 144 8.93 4.30 -1.06
CA ARG A 144 8.05 3.16 -1.17
C ARG A 144 6.75 3.51 -0.48
N MET A 145 5.64 3.29 -1.17
CA MET A 145 4.30 3.56 -0.69
C MET A 145 3.55 2.24 -0.64
N VAL A 146 3.04 1.89 0.54
CA VAL A 146 2.14 0.78 0.75
C VAL A 146 0.77 1.34 1.06
N VAL A 147 -0.20 1.07 0.20
CA VAL A 147 -1.56 1.63 0.27
C VAL A 147 -2.55 0.49 0.34
N GLY A 148 -3.32 0.44 1.42
CA GLY A 148 -4.40 -0.51 1.62
C GLY A 148 -5.77 0.16 1.54
N VAL A 149 -6.74 -0.52 0.94
CA VAL A 149 -8.14 -0.10 0.87
C VAL A 149 -9.06 -1.29 1.12
N LEU A 150 -10.20 -1.06 1.78
CA LEU A 150 -11.27 -2.04 1.92
C LEU A 150 -12.49 -1.63 1.08
N ARG A 151 -13.28 -2.62 0.64
CA ARG A 151 -14.59 -2.41 0.00
C ARG A 151 -15.56 -1.58 0.85
N THR A 152 -15.41 -1.66 2.17
CA THR A 152 -16.19 -0.90 3.15
C THR A 152 -15.83 0.59 3.23
N GLY A 153 -14.76 1.01 2.54
CA GLY A 153 -14.41 2.42 2.36
C GLY A 153 -13.28 2.94 3.24
N GLU A 154 -12.66 2.09 4.07
CA GLU A 154 -11.45 2.44 4.81
C GLU A 154 -10.22 2.48 3.90
N SER A 155 -9.22 3.29 4.28
CA SER A 155 -7.90 3.32 3.65
C SER A 155 -6.81 3.55 4.69
N TRP A 156 -5.62 3.05 4.40
CA TRP A 156 -4.42 3.35 5.17
C TRP A 156 -3.20 3.34 4.25
N CYS A 157 -2.25 4.24 4.53
CA CYS A 157 -1.00 4.37 3.81
C CYS A 157 0.15 4.21 4.79
N ALA A 158 1.24 3.59 4.34
CA ALA A 158 2.55 3.63 4.96
C ALA A 158 3.59 4.03 3.90
N VAL A 159 4.44 5.00 4.22
CA VAL A 159 5.42 5.57 3.30
C VAL A 159 6.80 5.54 3.93
N ARG A 160 7.74 4.88 3.26
CA ARG A 160 9.15 4.78 3.63
C ARG A 160 10.00 5.54 2.60
N GLY A 161 10.95 6.34 3.07
CA GLY A 161 11.90 7.03 2.19
C GLY A 161 13.24 6.33 2.11
N ARG A 162 13.83 6.17 0.92
CA ARG A 162 15.13 5.50 0.71
C ARG A 162 16.28 6.16 1.47
N ARG A 163 16.23 7.48 1.63
CA ARG A 163 17.25 8.23 2.39
C ARG A 163 17.14 8.10 3.90
N GLN A 164 15.98 7.67 4.41
CA GLN A 164 15.69 7.43 5.82
C GLN A 164 15.03 6.05 5.96
N ASP A 165 15.75 5.03 5.49
CA ASP A 165 15.28 3.66 5.45
C ASP A 165 15.41 3.00 6.83
N ASP A 166 14.43 3.29 7.69
CA ASP A 166 14.31 2.75 9.03
C ASP A 166 12.84 2.70 9.47
N ASP A 167 12.48 1.67 10.23
CA ASP A 167 11.09 1.42 10.65
C ASP A 167 10.51 2.59 11.48
N ALA A 168 11.35 3.33 12.22
CA ALA A 168 10.91 4.47 13.02
C ALA A 168 10.57 5.70 12.16
N ASN A 169 10.98 5.74 10.89
CA ASN A 169 10.74 6.86 9.97
C ASN A 169 9.59 6.60 8.97
N VAL A 170 8.85 5.50 9.13
CA VAL A 170 7.70 5.19 8.28
C VAL A 170 6.53 6.13 8.61
N THR A 171 6.15 6.96 7.64
CA THR A 171 5.01 7.86 7.77
C THR A 171 3.72 7.12 7.47
N GLN A 172 2.71 7.22 8.33
CA GLN A 172 1.47 6.47 8.20
C GLN A 172 0.22 7.34 8.36
N GLY A 173 -0.89 6.95 7.73
CA GLY A 173 -2.16 7.64 7.88
C GLY A 173 -3.21 7.25 6.84
N GLU A 174 -4.43 7.72 7.05
CA GLU A 174 -5.61 7.29 6.28
C GLU A 174 -5.60 7.72 4.80
N ALA A 175 -5.03 8.90 4.51
CA ALA A 175 -5.20 9.57 3.23
C ALA A 175 -3.93 10.32 2.77
N ILE A 176 -2.75 9.73 2.95
CA ILE A 176 -1.48 10.38 2.55
C ILE A 176 -1.43 10.58 1.02
N ILE A 177 -1.94 9.62 0.25
CA ILE A 177 -1.85 9.62 -1.22
C ILE A 177 -3.26 9.42 -1.83
N PRO A 178 -4.11 10.47 -1.84
CA PRO A 178 -5.51 10.34 -2.23
C PRO A 178 -5.73 9.75 -3.62
N GLY A 179 -4.94 10.18 -4.61
CA GLY A 179 -5.06 9.68 -5.99
C GLY A 179 -4.79 8.19 -6.13
N LEU A 180 -3.85 7.64 -5.34
CA LEU A 180 -3.56 6.21 -5.38
C LEU A 180 -4.61 5.39 -4.61
N ILE A 181 -5.17 5.94 -3.54
CA ILE A 181 -6.30 5.35 -2.81
C ILE A 181 -7.50 5.21 -3.74
N GLU A 182 -7.85 6.28 -4.47
CA GLU A 182 -8.98 6.27 -5.41
C GLU A 182 -8.76 5.26 -6.54
N ALA A 183 -7.58 5.27 -7.15
CA ALA A 183 -7.24 4.32 -8.23
C ALA A 183 -7.24 2.87 -7.76
N LEU A 184 -6.80 2.59 -6.52
CA LEU A 184 -6.82 1.25 -5.97
C LEU A 184 -8.25 0.81 -5.64
N ARG A 185 -9.08 1.70 -5.09
CA ARG A 185 -10.50 1.42 -4.81
C ARG A 185 -11.28 1.05 -6.06
N SER A 186 -11.04 1.73 -7.19
CA SER A 186 -11.76 1.41 -8.42
C SER A 186 -11.46 0.00 -8.96
N THR A 187 -10.41 -0.68 -8.48
CA THR A 187 -10.15 -2.09 -8.84
C THR A 187 -11.11 -3.06 -8.15
N LEU A 188 -11.74 -2.62 -7.06
CA LEU A 188 -12.71 -3.41 -6.30
C LEU A 188 -14.14 -3.22 -6.83
N ASP A 189 -14.43 -2.21 -7.64
CA ASP A 189 -15.81 -1.95 -8.11
C ASP A 189 -16.36 -3.03 -9.08
#